data_AF-A0A511DDT3-F1
#
_entry.id   AF-A0A511DDT3-F1
#
_cell.length_a   1.000
_cell.length_b   1.000
_cell.length_c   1.000
_cell.angle_alpha   90.00
_cell.angle_beta   90.00
_cell.angle_gamma   90.00
#
_symmetry.space_group_name_H-M   'P 1'
#
loop_
_entity.id
_entity.type
_entity.pdbx_description
1 polymer ?
#
loop_
_entity_poly.entity_id
_entity_poly.type
_entity_poly.pdbx_seq_one_letter_code
_entity_poly.pdbx_strand_id
1 'polypeptide(L)' 'MAEVGEDNARWLSTESRTARLAPEYRPMDIGGGRIELSKRALGAIRELGEEEDGFITDDGDGLRVWIGDDAFELELIES' A
#
# COMPACT_ATOMS: atom_id res chain seq x y z
N MET A 1 -7.86 2.39 0.29
CA MET A 1 -8.00 1.01 -0.17
C MET A 1 -7.46 0.93 -1.59
N ALA A 2 -6.78 -0.15 -1.93
CA ALA A 2 -6.34 -0.44 -3.29
C ALA A 2 -6.70 -1.88 -3.65
N GLU A 3 -7.07 -2.12 -4.91
CA GLU A 3 -7.24 -3.46 -5.48
C GLU A 3 -5.94 -3.87 -6.18
N VAL A 4 -5.18 -4.76 -5.56
CA VAL A 4 -3.82 -5.14 -6.00
C VAL A 4 -3.73 -6.59 -6.47
N GLY A 5 -4.78 -7.39 -6.26
CA GLY A 5 -4.78 -8.84 -6.49
C GLY A 5 -4.35 -9.64 -5.26
N GLU A 6 -4.79 -10.90 -5.17
CA GLU A 6 -4.63 -11.73 -3.96
C GLU A 6 -3.16 -11.95 -3.56
N ASP A 7 -2.29 -12.26 -4.52
CA ASP A 7 -0.87 -12.50 -4.23
C ASP A 7 -0.17 -11.23 -3.72
N ASN A 8 -0.48 -10.09 -4.32
CA ASN A 8 0.08 -8.79 -3.94
C ASN A 8 -0.45 -8.32 -2.59
N ALA A 9 -1.73 -8.52 -2.30
CA ALA A 9 -2.32 -8.16 -1.01
C ALA A 9 -1.68 -8.95 0.14
N ARG A 10 -1.47 -10.26 -0.07
CA ARG A 10 -0.71 -11.09 0.86
C ARG A 10 0.74 -10.61 0.99
N TRP A 11 1.44 -10.44 -0.13
CA TRP A 11 2.85 -10.00 -0.14
C TRP A 11 3.05 -8.69 0.64
N LEU A 12 2.24 -7.68 0.38
CA LEU A 12 2.32 -6.36 1.01
C LEU A 12 1.99 -6.38 2.51
N SER A 13 1.20 -7.35 2.97
CA SER A 13 0.80 -7.44 4.38
C SER A 13 1.69 -8.39 5.20
N THR A 14 2.43 -9.31 4.57
CA THR A 14 3.21 -10.33 5.29
C THR A 14 4.69 -10.41 4.95
N GLU A 15 5.14 -9.98 3.77
CA GLU A 15 6.48 -10.31 3.26
C GLU A 15 7.31 -9.11 2.78
N SER A 16 6.66 -8.08 2.23
CA SER A 16 7.29 -6.87 1.69
C SER A 16 8.04 -6.05 2.76
N ARG A 17 8.79 -5.02 2.33
CA ARG A 17 9.40 -4.06 3.26
C ARG A 17 8.34 -3.30 4.06
N THR A 18 7.22 -2.96 3.43
CA THR A 18 6.06 -2.33 4.08
C THR A 18 5.45 -3.23 5.16
N ALA A 19 5.43 -4.55 4.98
CA ALA A 19 4.92 -5.51 5.98
C ALA A 19 5.74 -5.54 7.29
N ARG A 20 7.01 -5.10 7.25
CA ARG A 20 7.93 -5.04 8.40
C ARG A 20 7.74 -3.79 9.27
N LEU A 21 6.95 -2.82 8.82
CA LEU A 21 6.58 -1.67 9.65
C LEU A 21 5.72 -2.15 10.84
N ALA A 22 5.63 -1.32 11.89
CA ALA A 22 4.73 -1.64 12.99
C ALA A 22 3.28 -1.75 12.48
N PRO A 23 2.42 -2.57 13.10
CA PRO A 23 1.09 -2.90 12.57
C PRO A 23 0.22 -1.68 12.19
N GLU A 24 0.32 -0.57 12.92
CA GLU A 24 -0.43 0.65 12.66
C GLU A 24 0.09 1.46 11.45
N TYR A 25 1.28 1.12 10.94
CA TYR A 25 1.96 1.79 9.83
C TYR A 25 2.08 0.94 8.56
N ARG A 26 1.56 -0.29 8.55
CA ARG A 26 1.69 -1.20 7.41
C ARG A 26 0.36 -1.44 6.67
N PRO A 27 0.40 -1.95 5.43
CA PRO A 27 -0.79 -2.41 4.72
C PRO A 27 -1.50 -3.55 5.43
N MET A 28 -2.83 -3.52 5.41
CA MET A 28 -3.67 -4.60 5.91
C MET A 28 -4.38 -5.28 4.74
N ASP A 29 -4.16 -6.57 4.56
CA ASP A 29 -4.97 -7.38 3.65
C ASP A 29 -6.38 -7.55 4.22
N ILE A 30 -7.38 -7.11 3.47
CA ILE A 30 -8.80 -7.19 3.83
C ILE A 30 -9.56 -8.26 3.02
N GLY A 31 -8.83 -9.08 2.25
CA GLY A 31 -9.35 -10.14 1.42
C GLY A 31 -9.78 -9.69 0.02
N GLY A 32 -9.95 -10.65 -0.90
CA GLY A 32 -10.39 -10.40 -2.27
C GLY A 32 -9.38 -9.61 -3.12
N GLY A 33 -8.09 -9.68 -2.77
CA GLY A 33 -7.03 -8.94 -3.45
C GLY A 33 -6.99 -7.46 -3.15
N ARG A 34 -7.51 -7.04 -1.98
CA ARG A 34 -7.57 -5.65 -1.57
C ARG A 34 -6.73 -5.40 -0.32
N ILE A 35 -6.11 -4.23 -0.28
CA ILE A 35 -5.44 -3.72 0.91
C ILE A 35 -6.08 -2.44 1.42
N GLU A 36 -6.02 -2.23 2.73
CA GLU A 36 -6.37 -0.99 3.40
C GLU A 36 -5.13 -0.35 4.03
N LEU A 37 -5.07 0.98 3.93
CA LEU A 37 -4.06 1.80 4.57
C LEU A 37 -4.74 2.75 5.54
N SER A 38 -4.33 2.69 6.81
CA SER A 38 -4.68 3.73 7.78
C SER A 38 -4.02 5.06 7.37
N LYS A 39 -4.54 6.19 7.87
CA LYS A 39 -3.88 7.51 7.70
C LYS A 39 -2.42 7.50 8.16
N ARG A 40 -2.09 6.71 9.20
CA ARG A 40 -0.73 6.55 9.71
C ARG A 40 0.15 5.75 8.77
N ALA A 41 -0.38 4.64 8.24
CA ALA A 41 0.32 3.82 7.25
C ALA A 41 0.62 4.62 5.98
N LEU A 42 -0.37 5.37 5.47
CA LEU A 42 -0.19 6.25 4.32
C LEU A 42 0.97 7.23 4.53
N GLY A 43 1.01 7.92 5.68
CA GLY A 43 2.09 8.85 6.00
C GLY A 43 3.46 8.17 6.09
N ALA A 44 3.55 7.03 6.76
CA ALA A 44 4.81 6.30 6.92
C ALA A 44 5.35 5.74 5.59
N ILE A 45 4.46 5.24 4.73
CA ILE A 45 4.81 4.58 3.48
C ILE A 45 5.23 5.60 2.40
N ARG A 46 4.69 6.82 2.43
CA ARG A 46 5.11 7.92 1.54
C ARG A 46 6.58 8.33 1.71
N GLU A 47 7.19 7.96 2.83
CA GLU A 47 8.61 8.21 3.11
C GLU A 47 9.52 7.08 2.60
N LEU A 48 8.96 6.02 2.01
CA LEU A 48 9.75 4.96 1.37
C LEU A 48 10.30 5.44 0.01
N GLY A 49 11.37 4.78 -0.44
CA GLY A 49 11.94 5.02 -1.77
C GLY A 49 11.11 4.38 -2.88
N GLU A 50 11.21 4.93 -4.09
CA GLU A 50 10.52 4.44 -5.29
C GLU A 50 10.89 3.00 -5.66
N GLU A 51 12.04 2.51 -5.17
CA GLU A 51 12.51 1.14 -5.36
C GLU A 51 11.79 0.08 -4.51
N GLU A 52 10.94 0.52 -3.56
CA GLU A 52 10.31 -0.37 -2.58
C GLU A 52 8.87 -0.74 -2.95
N ASP A 53 8.58 -2.05 -2.96
CA ASP A 53 7.21 -2.53 -3.09
C ASP A 53 6.31 -1.99 -1.97
N GLY A 54 5.22 -1.36 -2.40
CA GLY A 54 4.26 -0.68 -1.56
C GLY A 54 4.52 0.82 -1.41
N PHE A 55 5.56 1.38 -2.04
CA PHE A 55 5.74 2.84 -2.08
C PHE A 55 4.52 3.54 -2.67
N ILE A 56 4.24 4.76 -2.19
CA ILE A 56 3.07 5.53 -2.56
C ILE A 56 3.47 6.83 -3.24
N THR A 57 2.95 7.04 -4.46
CA THR A 57 2.96 8.35 -5.11
C THR A 57 1.66 9.09 -4.84
N ASP A 58 1.78 10.41 -4.76
CA ASP A 58 0.69 11.38 -4.76
C ASP A 58 0.99 12.31 -5.93
N ASP A 59 0.65 11.85 -7.12
CA ASP A 59 0.82 12.61 -8.34
C ASP A 59 -0.48 13.34 -8.68
N GLY A 60 -0.44 14.27 -9.64
CA GLY A 60 -1.61 15.06 -10.03
C GLY A 60 -2.82 14.23 -10.52
N ASP A 61 -2.64 12.92 -10.72
CA ASP A 61 -3.70 11.98 -11.12
C ASP A 61 -4.27 11.19 -9.91
N GLY A 62 -3.70 11.36 -8.71
CA GLY A 62 -4.18 10.75 -7.48
C GLY A 62 -3.12 9.94 -6.73
N LEU A 63 -3.58 9.22 -5.71
CA LEU A 63 -2.72 8.35 -4.92
C LEU A 63 -2.60 6.98 -5.60
N ARG A 64 -1.38 6.44 -5.65
CA ARG A 64 -1.10 5.11 -6.19
C ARG A 64 -0.15 4.34 -5.28
N VAL A 65 -0.33 3.03 -5.20
CA VAL A 65 0.64 2.10 -4.58
C VAL A 65 1.36 1.33 -5.69
N TRP A 66 2.69 1.23 -5.57
CA TRP A 66 3.55 0.60 -6.58
C TRP A 66 3.99 -0.80 -6.14
N ILE A 67 4.01 -1.77 -7.05
CA ILE A 67 4.53 -3.12 -6.84
C ILE A 67 5.29 -3.53 -8.11
N GLY A 68 6.61 -3.66 -8.02
CA GLY A 68 7.45 -3.70 -9.21
C GLY A 68 7.19 -2.49 -10.11
N ASP A 69 6.87 -2.73 -11.38
CA ASP A 69 6.56 -1.69 -12.38
C ASP A 69 5.06 -1.36 -12.46
N ASP A 70 4.21 -2.05 -11.69
CA ASP A 70 2.77 -1.89 -11.71
C ASP A 70 2.30 -0.88 -10.65
N ALA A 71 1.34 -0.03 -11.03
CA ALA A 71 0.72 0.93 -10.13
C ALA A 71 -0.78 0.64 -9.96
N PHE A 72 -1.25 0.70 -8.72
CA PHE A 72 -2.64 0.47 -8.35
C PHE A 72 -3.21 1.70 -7.68
N GLU A 73 -4.42 2.10 -8.08
CA GLU A 73 -5.09 3.27 -7.53
C GLU A 73 -5.40 3.06 -6.04
N LEU A 74 -5.13 4.10 -5.24
CA LEU A 74 -5.39 4.12 -3.81
C LEU A 74 -6.50 5.12 -3.49
N GLU A 75 -7.66 4.61 -3.14
CA GLU A 75 -8.79 5.41 -2.69
C GLU A 75 -8.69 5.73 -1.19
N LEU A 76 -8.81 7.00 -0.81
CA LEU A 76 -8.91 7.35 0.61
C LEU A 76 -10.29 7.02 1.13
N ILE A 77 -10.37 6.05 2.05
CA ILE A 77 -11.61 5.76 2.77
C ILE A 77 -11.64 6.67 4.01
N GLU A 78 -12.63 7.57 4.06
CA GLU A 78 -12.92 8.31 5.27
C GLU A 78 -13.61 7.39 6.28
N SER A 79 -12.88 6.98 7.32
CA SER A 79 -13.44 6.37 8.53
C SER A 79 -13.61 7.40 9.64
#